data_AF-A0A938TRZ8-F1
#
_entry.id   AF-A0A938TRZ8-F1
#
_cell.length_a   1.000
_cell.length_b   1.000
_cell.length_c   1.000
_cell.angle_alpha   90.00
_cell.angle_beta   90.00
_cell.angle_gamma   90.00
#
_symmetry.space_group_name_H-M   'P 1'
#
loop_
_entity.id
_entity.type
_entity.pdbx_description
1 polymer ?
#
loop_
_entity_poly.entity_id
_entity_poly.type
_entity_poly.pdbx_seq_one_letter_code
_entity_poly.pdbx_strand_id
1 'polypeptide(L)'
;MSRYRFLFRDLSGIMARDRRAGQRLATVFERAVEVSRGICQGLSERGLLTATGAEVDALAANIAVVSLYWLSFDAARHPRAHPAGKAVSQGAYQVLMLVAPFLEAGSRRHLERLATEYLAL
;
A
#
# COMPACT_ATOMS: atom_id res chain seq x y z
N MET A 1 13.77 5.20 -10.58
CA MET A 1 12.69 5.28 -9.55
C MET A 1 13.22 5.46 -8.11
N SER A 2 14.24 6.31 -7.87
CA SER A 2 14.84 6.54 -6.52
C SER A 2 14.51 7.93 -5.91
N ARG A 3 13.93 8.84 -6.70
CA ARG A 3 14.06 10.30 -6.48
C ARG A 3 13.31 10.89 -5.27
N TYR A 4 12.39 10.16 -4.63
CA TYR A 4 11.55 10.70 -3.53
C TYR A 4 11.51 9.83 -2.25
N ARG A 5 12.37 8.81 -2.12
CA ARG A 5 12.30 7.83 -1.00
C ARG A 5 12.58 8.44 0.38
N PHE A 6 13.31 9.55 0.44
CA PHE A 6 13.53 10.30 1.68
C PHE A 6 12.20 10.79 2.29
N LEU A 7 11.29 11.27 1.43
CA LEU A 7 9.97 11.74 1.86
C LEU A 7 9.22 10.64 2.60
N PHE A 8 9.21 9.42 2.05
CA PHE A 8 8.47 8.26 2.57
C PHE A 8 9.08 7.61 3.82
N ARG A 9 10.29 7.98 4.24
CA ARG A 9 10.93 7.47 5.47
C ARG A 9 10.61 8.30 6.71
N ASP A 10 10.29 9.57 6.54
CA ASP A 10 10.03 10.50 7.65
C ASP A 10 8.77 11.34 7.38
N LEU A 11 7.75 10.71 6.79
CA LEU A 11 6.46 11.33 6.48
C LEU A 11 5.90 12.07 7.71
N SER A 12 5.90 11.39 8.87
CA SER A 12 5.39 11.93 10.12
C SER A 12 6.18 13.17 10.59
N GLY A 13 7.52 13.15 10.49
CA GLY A 13 8.36 14.28 10.85
C GLY A 13 8.15 15.49 9.92
N ILE A 14 7.98 15.24 8.63
CA ILE A 14 7.69 16.28 7.64
C ILE A 14 6.33 16.92 7.88
N MET A 15 5.28 16.12 8.12
CA MET A 15 3.94 16.62 8.42
C MET A 15 3.91 17.49 9.68
N ALA A 16 4.66 17.09 10.72
CA ALA A 16 4.71 17.83 11.98
C ALA A 16 5.44 19.17 11.85
N ARG A 17 6.44 19.25 10.95
CA ARG A 17 7.32 20.42 10.81
C ARG A 17 6.88 21.42 9.75
N ASP A 18 6.16 20.98 8.72
CA ASP A 18 5.66 21.83 7.65
C ASP A 18 4.17 21.59 7.41
N ARG A 19 3.34 22.55 7.84
CA ARG A 19 1.88 22.51 7.70
C ARG A 19 1.43 22.41 6.23
N ARG A 20 2.12 23.08 5.30
CA ARG A 20 1.77 23.03 3.86
C ARG A 20 2.13 21.67 3.28
N ALA A 21 3.26 21.09 3.68
CA ALA A 21 3.60 19.71 3.31
C ALA A 21 2.59 18.72 3.89
N GLY A 22 2.19 18.90 5.15
CA GLY A 22 1.15 18.10 5.79
C GLY A 22 -0.19 18.12 5.05
N GLN A 23 -0.67 19.30 4.65
CA GLN A 23 -1.89 19.44 3.86
C GLN A 23 -1.80 18.76 2.49
N ARG A 24 -0.70 18.97 1.76
CA ARG A 24 -0.49 18.32 0.45
C ARG A 24 -0.47 16.80 0.58
N LEU A 25 0.16 16.29 1.63
CA LEU A 25 0.24 14.87 1.85
C LEU A 25 -1.12 14.29 2.27
N ALA A 26 -1.91 14.99 3.09
CA ALA A 26 -3.28 14.58 3.39
C ALA A 26 -4.11 14.39 2.10
N THR A 27 -3.99 15.32 1.15
CA THR A 27 -4.61 15.17 -0.18
C THR A 27 -4.08 13.97 -0.96
N VAL A 28 -2.79 13.62 -0.82
CA VAL A 28 -2.24 12.39 -1.43
C VAL A 28 -2.84 11.14 -0.80
N PHE A 29 -3.02 11.11 0.53
CA PHE A 29 -3.70 10.02 1.23
C PHE A 29 -5.14 9.86 0.75
N GLU A 30 -5.91 10.95 0.71
CA GLU A 30 -7.30 10.95 0.25
C GLU A 30 -7.41 10.37 -1.17
N ARG A 31 -6.59 10.85 -2.11
CA ARG A 31 -6.54 10.32 -3.48
C ARG A 31 -6.13 8.85 -3.54
N ALA A 32 -5.18 8.44 -2.72
CA ALA A 32 -4.74 7.04 -2.68
C ALA A 32 -5.87 6.12 -2.18
N VAL A 33 -6.66 6.57 -1.21
CA VAL A 33 -7.86 5.86 -0.74
C VAL A 33 -8.91 5.79 -1.86
N GLU A 34 -9.22 6.90 -2.52
CA GLU A 34 -10.21 6.94 -3.60
C GLU A 34 -9.83 6.00 -4.76
N VAL A 35 -8.57 6.03 -5.19
CA VAL A 35 -8.07 5.13 -6.25
C VAL A 35 -8.16 3.67 -5.81
N SER A 36 -7.73 3.35 -4.59
CA SER A 36 -7.77 1.99 -4.07
C SER A 36 -9.21 1.47 -3.96
N ARG A 37 -10.14 2.32 -3.51
CA ARG A 37 -11.57 2.02 -3.48
C ARG A 37 -12.11 1.72 -4.88
N GLY A 38 -11.80 2.57 -5.86
CA GLY A 38 -12.24 2.38 -7.24
C GLY A 38 -11.74 1.06 -7.84
N ILE A 39 -10.50 0.66 -7.53
CA ILE A 39 -9.95 -0.64 -7.94
C ILE A 39 -10.74 -1.79 -7.28
N CYS A 40 -10.95 -1.74 -5.96
CA CYS A 40 -11.71 -2.77 -5.25
C CYS A 40 -13.15 -2.89 -5.75
N GLN A 41 -13.84 -1.76 -5.97
CA GLN A 41 -15.18 -1.73 -6.54
C GLN A 41 -15.23 -2.36 -7.93
N GLY A 42 -14.30 -2.00 -8.81
CA GLY A 42 -14.22 -2.58 -10.15
C GLY A 42 -13.94 -4.10 -10.15
N LEU A 43 -13.21 -4.61 -9.15
CA LEU A 43 -13.03 -6.05 -8.95
C LEU A 43 -14.31 -6.72 -8.44
N SER A 44 -15.04 -6.08 -7.52
CA SER A 44 -16.32 -6.58 -7.01
C SER A 44 -17.40 -6.62 -8.08
N GLU A 45 -17.51 -5.59 -8.92
CA GLU A 45 -18.46 -5.55 -10.04
C GLU A 45 -18.22 -6.68 -11.06
N ARG A 46 -16.97 -7.15 -11.17
CA ARG A 46 -16.59 -8.28 -12.04
C ARG A 46 -16.70 -9.64 -11.35
N GLY A 47 -17.15 -9.69 -10.09
CA GLY A 47 -17.25 -10.92 -9.30
C GLY A 47 -15.90 -11.51 -8.88
N LEU A 48 -14.81 -10.74 -8.98
CA LEU A 48 -13.46 -11.20 -8.61
C LEU A 48 -13.14 -10.96 -7.13
N LEU A 49 -13.83 -10.00 -6.50
CA LEU A 49 -13.65 -9.61 -5.10
C LEU A 49 -15.00 -9.64 -4.37
N THR A 50 -15.09 -10.44 -3.31
CA THR A 50 -16.26 -10.56 -2.44
C THR A 50 -16.00 -9.82 -1.14
N ALA A 51 -16.58 -8.62 -1.02
CA ALA A 51 -16.53 -7.79 0.18
C ALA A 51 -17.79 -6.92 0.25
N THR A 52 -18.22 -6.60 1.46
CA THR A 52 -19.24 -5.57 1.71
C THR A 52 -18.68 -4.19 1.40
N GLY A 53 -19.56 -3.19 1.22
CA GLY A 53 -19.13 -1.81 1.00
C GLY A 53 -18.22 -1.27 2.12
N ALA A 54 -18.54 -1.59 3.38
CA ALA A 54 -17.72 -1.21 4.52
C ALA A 54 -16.33 -1.88 4.52
N GLU A 55 -16.25 -3.14 4.10
CA GLU A 55 -14.97 -3.84 3.94
C GLU A 55 -14.14 -3.25 2.80
N VAL A 56 -14.77 -2.85 1.69
CA VAL A 56 -14.08 -2.15 0.59
C VAL A 56 -13.50 -0.82 1.06
N ASP A 57 -14.26 -0.04 1.84
CA ASP A 57 -13.78 1.22 2.40
C ASP A 57 -12.59 1.02 3.35
N ALA A 58 -12.68 0.04 4.25
CA ALA A 58 -11.60 -0.30 5.16
C ALA A 58 -10.36 -0.82 4.41
N LEU A 59 -10.54 -1.68 3.41
CA LEU A 59 -9.47 -2.22 2.58
C LEU A 59 -8.75 -1.11 1.82
N ALA A 60 -9.49 -0.18 1.20
CA ALA A 60 -8.93 0.95 0.48
C ALA A 60 -8.09 1.87 1.39
N ALA A 61 -8.57 2.15 2.59
CA ALA A 61 -7.83 2.90 3.60
C ALA A 61 -6.52 2.19 3.99
N ASN A 62 -6.58 0.88 4.25
CA ASN A 62 -5.41 0.08 4.62
C ASN A 62 -4.39 -0.01 3.50
N ILE A 63 -4.81 -0.16 2.24
CA ILE A 63 -3.93 -0.14 1.08
C ILE A 63 -3.17 1.19 1.00
N ALA A 64 -3.85 2.33 1.17
CA ALA A 64 -3.22 3.64 1.14
C ALA A 64 -2.20 3.82 2.28
N VAL A 65 -2.57 3.41 3.50
CA VAL A 65 -1.68 3.47 4.67
C VAL A 65 -0.42 2.63 4.44
N VAL A 66 -0.56 1.36 4.06
CA VAL A 66 0.60 0.50 3.83
C VAL A 66 1.45 1.04 2.68
N SER A 67 0.83 1.43 1.56
CA SER A 67 1.57 1.96 0.40
C SER A 67 2.43 3.19 0.72
N LEU A 68 1.90 4.10 1.54
CA LEU A 68 2.56 5.37 1.84
C LEU A 68 3.52 5.26 3.04
N TYR A 69 3.19 4.48 4.07
CA TYR A 69 4.00 4.36 5.28
C TYR A 69 4.94 3.15 5.33
N TRP A 70 4.88 2.21 4.38
CA TRP A 70 5.71 1.01 4.43
C TRP A 70 7.20 1.30 4.59
N LEU A 71 7.74 2.30 3.87
CA LEU A 71 9.16 2.65 3.98
C LEU A 71 9.53 3.29 5.32
N SER A 72 8.61 4.02 5.95
CA SER A 72 8.78 4.52 7.32
C SER A 72 8.79 3.36 8.32
N PHE A 73 7.86 2.41 8.16
CA PHE A 73 7.78 1.22 9.00
C PHE A 73 9.02 0.32 8.88
N ASP A 74 9.46 0.03 7.65
CA ASP A 74 10.66 -0.76 7.38
C ASP A 74 11.92 -0.09 7.96
N ALA A 75 12.08 1.22 7.76
CA ALA A 75 13.21 1.96 8.29
C ALA A 75 13.26 1.95 9.84
N ALA A 76 12.10 2.02 10.50
CA ALA A 76 12.01 1.94 11.96
C ALA A 76 12.38 0.53 12.48
N ARG A 77 11.98 -0.53 11.78
CA ARG A 77 12.30 -1.92 12.15
C ARG A 77 13.73 -2.31 11.83
N HIS A 78 14.30 -1.70 10.80
CA HIS A 78 15.61 -2.06 10.28
C HIS A 78 16.52 -0.83 10.13
N PRO A 79 16.89 -0.16 11.24
CA PRO A 79 17.63 1.11 11.22
C PRO A 79 19.03 1.01 10.57
N ARG A 80 19.54 -0.21 10.35
CA ARG A 80 20.87 -0.49 9.76
C ARG A 80 20.82 -1.36 8.49
N ALA A 81 19.64 -1.66 7.91
CA ALA A 81 19.54 -2.67 6.86
C ALA A 81 19.54 -2.16 5.40
N HIS A 82 20.17 -3.00 4.55
CA HIS A 82 19.99 -3.43 3.15
C HIS A 82 19.39 -2.48 2.07
N PRO A 83 19.75 -2.68 0.78
CA PRO A 83 19.42 -1.77 -0.31
C PRO A 83 17.92 -1.53 -0.43
N ALA A 84 17.56 -0.26 -0.60
CA ALA A 84 16.17 0.21 -0.53
C ALA A 84 15.20 -0.53 -1.47
N GLY A 85 15.69 -1.18 -2.54
CA GLY A 85 14.91 -1.98 -3.49
C GLY A 85 14.02 -3.03 -2.81
N LYS A 86 14.62 -3.88 -1.96
CA LYS A 86 13.93 -4.97 -1.26
C LYS A 86 12.77 -4.49 -0.39
N ALA A 87 12.93 -3.34 0.26
CA ALA A 87 11.88 -2.75 1.07
C ALA A 87 10.65 -2.41 0.22
N VAL A 88 10.83 -1.82 -0.98
CA VAL A 88 9.67 -1.52 -1.85
C VAL A 88 8.98 -2.79 -2.31
N SER A 89 9.73 -3.82 -2.71
CA SER A 89 9.12 -5.08 -3.14
C SER A 89 8.32 -5.75 -2.02
N GLN A 90 8.82 -5.72 -0.78
CA GLN A 90 8.08 -6.21 0.39
C GLN A 90 6.82 -5.40 0.68
N GLY A 91 6.83 -4.09 0.44
CA GLY A 91 5.64 -3.24 0.60
C GLY A 91 4.54 -3.61 -0.39
N ALA A 92 4.91 -3.84 -1.66
CA ALA A 92 3.98 -4.33 -2.67
C ALA A 92 3.40 -5.69 -2.27
N TYR A 93 4.24 -6.62 -1.77
CA TYR A 93 3.77 -7.89 -1.22
C TYR A 93 2.72 -7.69 -0.12
N GLN A 94 2.96 -6.80 0.85
CA GLN A 94 1.98 -6.55 1.92
C GLN A 94 0.64 -6.04 1.38
N VAL A 95 0.66 -5.10 0.44
CA VAL A 95 -0.56 -4.58 -0.19
C VAL A 95 -1.35 -5.70 -0.88
N LEU A 96 -0.66 -6.57 -1.62
CA LEU A 96 -1.29 -7.73 -2.26
C LEU A 96 -1.94 -8.67 -1.22
N MET A 97 -1.27 -8.92 -0.09
CA MET A 97 -1.79 -9.78 0.97
C MET A 97 -2.97 -9.18 1.75
N LEU A 98 -3.17 -7.86 1.74
CA LEU A 98 -4.40 -7.26 2.26
C LEU A 98 -5.62 -7.59 1.38
N VAL A 99 -5.42 -7.70 0.07
CA VAL A 99 -6.50 -7.94 -0.90
C VAL A 99 -6.84 -9.42 -1.04
N ALA A 100 -5.83 -10.30 -0.93
CA ALA A 100 -5.96 -11.74 -1.17
C ALA A 100 -7.15 -12.43 -0.47
N PRO A 101 -7.50 -12.13 0.80
CA PRO A 101 -8.62 -12.80 1.49
C PRO A 101 -9.99 -12.51 0.86
N PHE A 102 -10.14 -11.39 0.17
CA PHE A 102 -11.40 -10.97 -0.45
C PHE A 102 -11.55 -11.50 -1.87
N LEU A 103 -10.49 -12.06 -2.47
CA LEU A 103 -10.54 -12.54 -3.84
C LEU A 103 -11.18 -13.93 -3.93
N GLU A 104 -11.88 -14.16 -5.05
CA GLU A 104 -12.29 -15.49 -5.47
C GLU A 104 -11.05 -16.41 -5.60
N ALA A 105 -11.23 -17.71 -5.35
CA ALA A 105 -10.13 -18.67 -5.19
C ALA A 105 -9.16 -18.72 -6.38
N GLY A 106 -9.63 -18.61 -7.63
CA GLY A 106 -8.80 -18.51 -8.81
C GLY A 106 -7.96 -17.24 -8.85
N SER A 107 -8.60 -16.09 -8.63
CA SER A 107 -7.94 -14.78 -8.59
C SER A 107 -6.92 -14.69 -7.46
N ARG A 108 -7.26 -15.23 -6.29
CA ARG A 108 -6.38 -15.31 -5.12
C ARG A 108 -5.11 -16.10 -5.42
N ARG A 109 -5.23 -17.31 -5.98
CA ARG A 109 -4.05 -18.12 -6.35
C ARG A 109 -3.14 -17.41 -7.34
N HIS A 110 -3.71 -16.71 -8.32
CA HIS A 110 -2.93 -15.93 -9.28
C HIS A 110 -2.19 -14.78 -8.58
N LEU A 111 -2.87 -14.04 -7.71
CA LEU A 111 -2.28 -12.95 -6.94
C LEU A 111 -1.18 -13.43 -5.99
N GLU A 112 -1.36 -14.55 -5.29
CA GLU A 112 -0.35 -15.12 -4.37
C GLU A 112 0.94 -15.54 -5.11
N ARG A 113 0.80 -16.06 -6.34
CA ARG A 113 1.97 -16.36 -7.20
C ARG A 113 2.72 -15.08 -7.55
N LEU A 114 2.02 -14.06 -8.04
CA LEU A 114 2.61 -12.76 -8.36
C LEU A 114 3.25 -12.10 -7.13
N ALA A 115 2.60 -12.18 -5.97
CA ALA A 115 3.13 -11.63 -4.73
C ALA A 115 4.47 -12.27 -4.35
N THR A 116 4.62 -13.58 -4.54
CA THR A 116 5.86 -14.29 -4.24
C THR A 116 7.03 -13.81 -5.14
N GLU A 117 6.75 -13.41 -6.38
CA GLU A 117 7.77 -12.84 -7.27
C GLU A 117 8.35 -11.51 -6.75
N TYR A 118 7.54 -10.70 -6.07
CA TYR A 118 8.03 -9.48 -5.41
C TYR A 118 9.04 -9.78 -4.28
N LEU A 119 8.99 -10.96 -3.66
CA LEU A 119 9.98 -11.32 -2.62
C LEU A 119 11.33 -11.74 -3.20
N ALA A 120 11.38 -12.05 -4.49
CA ALA A 120 12.61 -12.43 -5.20
C ALA A 120 13.36 -11.24 -5.82
N LEU A 121 12.78 -10.03 -5.82
CA LEU A 121 13.33 -8.77 -6.33
C LEU A 121 14.03 -7.93 -5.25
#